data_AF-A0AA34Z325-F1
#
_entry.id   AF-A0AA34Z325-F1
#
_cell.length_a   1.000
_cell.length_b   1.000
_cell.length_c   1.000
_cell.angle_alpha   90.00
_cell.angle_beta   90.00
_cell.angle_gamma   90.00
#
_symmetry.space_group_name_H-M   'P 1'
#
loop_
_entity.id
_entity.type
_entity.pdbx_description
1 polymer ?
#
loop_
_entity_poly.entity_id
_entity_poly.type
_entity_poly.pdbx_seq_one_letter_code
_entity_poly.pdbx_strand_id
1 'polypeptide(L)'
;MMAGFQLYNSAGALTIDSQNKSVVMSTVKTMGALSDIGFSRIVSDFGNGSTLGNLPYPFFPESGLKWFQLLTDGSYCFPGASMYEQGTGRFMICSNTTPIQSGYLDVFDPAGNLVWSAASAGTMPRISDFITVPPSHDLKNALTVNTTIANPWICISQCPGNYSTDGTTSGYSGIVIRRNSSTSFSIQYINRLQKTYQQAMGGNGIRIALASFTGY
;
A
#
# COMPACT_ATOMS: atom_id res chain seq x y z
N MET A 1 4.04 35.80 -7.09
CA MET A 1 4.07 34.84 -5.96
C MET A 1 2.68 34.24 -5.87
N MET A 2 2.48 32.97 -6.24
CA MET A 2 1.15 32.34 -6.26
C MET A 2 0.88 31.61 -4.93
N ALA A 3 0.58 32.38 -3.89
CA ALA A 3 -0.09 31.82 -2.71
C ALA A 3 -1.58 31.59 -3.06
N GLY A 4 -2.14 30.45 -2.64
CA GLY A 4 -3.54 30.10 -2.92
C GLY A 4 -3.78 29.34 -4.23
N PHE A 5 -2.74 28.76 -4.83
CA PHE A 5 -2.92 27.88 -5.99
C PHE A 5 -3.61 26.58 -5.56
N GLN A 6 -4.68 26.24 -6.25
CA GLN A 6 -5.40 24.98 -6.11
C GLN A 6 -5.71 24.42 -7.50
N LEU A 7 -5.45 23.12 -7.69
CA LEU A 7 -5.82 22.40 -8.90
C LEU A 7 -6.78 21.28 -8.55
N TYR A 8 -7.91 21.22 -9.24
CA TYR A 8 -8.90 20.16 -9.11
C TYR A 8 -8.89 19.26 -10.34
N ASN A 9 -9.16 17.96 -10.14
CA ASN A 9 -9.39 17.05 -11.27
C ASN A 9 -10.80 17.22 -11.86
N SER A 10 -11.10 16.49 -12.94
CA SER A 10 -12.41 16.52 -13.61
C SER A 10 -13.58 16.04 -12.73
N ALA A 11 -13.30 15.36 -11.62
CA ALA A 11 -14.30 14.93 -10.64
C ALA A 11 -14.45 15.93 -9.48
N GLY A 12 -13.79 17.09 -9.54
CA GLY A 12 -13.84 18.13 -8.50
C GLY A 12 -13.01 17.82 -7.25
N ALA A 13 -12.15 16.80 -7.27
CA ALA A 13 -11.25 16.51 -6.14
C ALA A 13 -10.00 17.40 -6.21
N LEU A 14 -9.59 17.97 -5.08
CA LEU A 14 -8.37 18.76 -4.94
C LEU A 14 -7.15 17.85 -5.11
N THR A 15 -6.25 18.21 -6.04
CA THR A 15 -5.07 17.41 -6.42
C THR A 15 -3.75 18.12 -6.13
N ILE A 16 -3.74 19.46 -6.21
CA ILE A 16 -2.59 20.29 -5.85
C ILE A 16 -3.12 21.42 -4.99
N ASP A 17 -2.45 21.68 -3.88
CA ASP A 17 -2.77 22.76 -2.97
C ASP A 17 -1.46 23.40 -2.50
N SER A 18 -1.34 24.72 -2.68
CA SER A 18 -0.19 25.49 -2.21
C SER A 18 0.05 25.41 -0.70
N GLN A 19 -0.92 24.95 0.11
CA GLN A 19 -0.74 24.76 1.56
C GLN A 19 -0.14 23.39 1.93
N ASN A 20 -0.12 22.43 1.00
CA ASN A 20 0.26 21.05 1.28
C ASN A 20 1.36 20.57 0.33
N LYS A 21 2.52 20.21 0.90
CA LYS A 21 3.61 19.64 0.10
C LYS A 21 3.24 18.26 -0.43
N SER A 22 3.45 18.08 -1.73
CA SER A 22 3.10 16.85 -2.44
C SER A 22 3.95 15.67 -1.98
N VAL A 23 3.35 14.48 -2.00
CA VAL A 23 4.06 13.21 -1.72
C VAL A 23 4.65 12.70 -3.03
N VAL A 24 5.99 12.59 -3.10
CA VAL A 24 6.73 12.10 -4.28
C VAL A 24 7.49 10.82 -3.95
N MET A 25 7.80 10.01 -4.96
CA MET A 25 8.66 8.84 -4.82
C MET A 25 10.02 9.27 -4.27
N SER A 26 10.45 8.60 -3.20
CA SER A 26 11.80 8.70 -2.68
C SER A 26 12.69 7.58 -3.23
N THR A 27 12.18 6.35 -3.27
CA THR A 27 12.98 5.18 -3.63
C THR A 27 12.10 4.02 -4.08
N VAL A 28 12.60 3.25 -5.05
CA VAL A 28 12.10 1.91 -5.38
C VAL A 28 13.03 0.88 -4.76
N LYS A 29 12.47 -0.08 -4.01
CA LYS A 29 13.23 -1.15 -3.36
C LYS A 29 12.82 -2.50 -3.91
N THR A 30 13.80 -3.30 -4.31
CA THR A 30 13.60 -4.73 -4.52
C THR A 30 13.34 -5.41 -3.17
N MET A 31 12.55 -6.48 -3.16
CA MET A 31 12.22 -7.22 -1.93
C MET A 31 13.45 -7.76 -1.19
N GLY A 32 14.47 -8.22 -1.92
CA GLY A 32 15.62 -8.89 -1.33
C GLY A 32 15.27 -10.29 -0.80
N ALA A 33 16.19 -10.87 -0.01
CA ALA A 33 15.94 -12.12 0.70
C ALA A 33 15.04 -11.89 1.90
N LEU A 34 14.16 -12.86 2.18
CA LEU A 34 13.31 -12.87 3.36
C LEU A 34 13.92 -13.77 4.44
N SER A 35 13.66 -13.44 5.71
CA SER A 35 13.99 -14.31 6.85
C SER A 35 12.78 -15.13 7.29
N ASP A 36 13.03 -16.20 8.01
CA ASP A 36 12.00 -16.97 8.76
C ASP A 36 10.82 -17.44 7.91
N ILE A 37 11.10 -17.81 6.65
CA ILE A 37 10.08 -18.28 5.72
C ILE A 37 9.36 -19.49 6.32
N GLY A 38 8.04 -19.37 6.45
CA GLY A 38 7.19 -20.43 6.98
C GLY A 38 7.13 -20.53 8.50
N PHE A 39 7.85 -19.68 9.24
CA PHE A 39 7.86 -19.71 10.71
C PHE A 39 6.49 -19.34 11.30
N SER A 40 5.87 -18.25 10.83
CA SER A 40 4.66 -17.70 11.43
C SER A 40 3.37 -18.48 11.12
N ARG A 41 3.40 -19.39 10.13
CA ARG A 41 2.29 -20.29 9.74
C ARG A 41 0.92 -19.60 9.66
N ILE A 42 0.89 -18.45 8.99
CA ILE A 42 -0.31 -17.62 8.83
C ILE A 42 -1.35 -18.33 7.96
N VAL A 43 -2.41 -18.84 8.56
CA VAL A 43 -3.47 -19.57 7.84
C VAL A 43 -4.50 -18.59 7.25
N SER A 44 -4.79 -18.75 5.97
CA SER A 44 -5.80 -18.03 5.18
C SER A 44 -6.41 -18.96 4.12
N ASP A 45 -7.41 -18.47 3.39
CA ASP A 45 -7.99 -19.18 2.23
C ASP A 45 -6.98 -19.32 1.07
N PHE A 46 -5.87 -18.58 1.13
CA PHE A 46 -4.83 -18.55 0.08
C PHE A 46 -3.67 -19.49 0.37
N GLY A 47 -3.51 -19.93 1.62
CA GLY A 47 -2.41 -20.78 2.04
C GLY A 47 -2.25 -20.85 3.55
N ASN A 48 -1.28 -21.66 3.99
CA ASN A 48 -0.98 -21.88 5.41
C ASN A 48 0.21 -21.07 5.93
N GLY A 49 0.67 -20.08 5.16
CA GLY A 49 1.77 -19.19 5.51
C GLY A 49 3.15 -19.84 5.45
N SER A 50 3.27 -21.06 4.92
CA SER A 50 4.56 -21.77 4.76
C SER A 50 5.55 -21.06 3.83
N THR A 51 5.06 -20.18 2.96
CA THR A 51 5.81 -19.44 1.96
C THR A 51 6.06 -17.98 2.35
N LEU A 52 5.43 -17.51 3.43
CA LEU A 52 5.59 -16.14 3.92
C LEU A 52 6.83 -16.02 4.79
N GLY A 53 7.66 -15.04 4.49
CA GLY A 53 8.81 -14.62 5.30
C GLY A 53 8.78 -13.13 5.61
N ASN A 54 9.70 -12.71 6.46
CA ASN A 54 9.81 -11.33 6.92
C ASN A 54 10.82 -10.54 6.09
N LEU A 55 10.51 -9.26 5.84
CA LEU A 55 11.50 -8.32 5.34
C LEU A 55 12.59 -8.07 6.39
N PRO A 56 13.86 -7.84 5.99
CA PRO A 56 14.95 -7.61 6.93
C PRO A 56 14.73 -6.33 7.74
N TYR A 57 15.05 -6.33 9.03
CA TYR A 57 14.94 -5.12 9.84
C TYR A 57 16.23 -4.28 9.79
N PRO A 58 16.18 -2.96 9.53
CA PRO A 58 15.02 -2.17 9.09
C PRO A 58 14.88 -2.13 7.55
N PHE A 59 13.72 -2.52 7.02
CA PHE A 59 13.46 -2.46 5.57
C PHE A 59 12.81 -1.14 5.14
N PHE A 60 11.77 -0.71 5.87
CA PHE A 60 11.02 0.50 5.56
C PHE A 60 11.46 1.67 6.44
N PRO A 61 11.40 2.92 5.93
CA PRO A 61 11.55 4.09 6.77
C PRO A 61 10.37 4.21 7.76
N GLU A 62 10.59 4.99 8.82
CA GLU A 62 9.60 5.27 9.86
C GLU A 62 8.39 6.03 9.32
N SER A 63 8.61 6.93 8.35
CA SER A 63 7.58 7.78 7.76
C SER A 63 7.47 7.60 6.25
N GLY A 64 6.36 8.10 5.70
CA GLY A 64 6.05 8.02 4.27
C GLY A 64 5.05 6.93 3.90
N LEU A 65 4.53 7.03 2.68
CA LEU A 65 3.64 6.04 2.09
C LEU A 65 4.44 4.91 1.47
N LYS A 66 3.99 3.69 1.72
CA LYS A 66 4.60 2.45 1.26
C LYS A 66 3.64 1.79 0.28
N TRP A 67 4.18 1.42 -0.86
CA TRP A 67 3.46 0.77 -1.94
C TRP A 67 4.14 -0.55 -2.26
N PHE A 68 3.34 -1.56 -2.60
CA PHE A 68 3.84 -2.86 -3.04
C PHE A 68 3.20 -3.22 -4.36
N GLN A 69 4.02 -3.60 -5.33
CA GLN A 69 3.56 -4.16 -6.59
C GLN A 69 3.78 -5.66 -6.57
N LEU A 70 2.68 -6.40 -6.40
CA LEU A 70 2.66 -7.86 -6.45
C LEU A 70 2.56 -8.30 -7.92
N LEU A 71 3.52 -9.07 -8.41
CA LEU A 71 3.71 -9.36 -9.83
C LEU A 71 3.58 -10.85 -10.18
N THR A 72 3.58 -11.74 -9.19
CA THR A 72 3.51 -13.19 -9.41
C THR A 72 2.09 -13.69 -9.23
N ASP A 73 1.49 -14.29 -10.26
CA ASP A 73 0.15 -14.85 -10.15
C ASP A 73 0.12 -16.05 -9.19
N GLY A 74 -0.96 -16.19 -8.42
CA GLY A 74 -1.11 -17.21 -7.40
C GLY A 74 -0.47 -16.87 -6.05
N SER A 75 0.49 -15.95 -6.02
CA SER A 75 1.18 -15.52 -4.80
C SER A 75 0.32 -14.65 -3.89
N TYR A 76 0.67 -14.60 -2.60
CA TYR A 76 -0.01 -13.76 -1.62
C TYR A 76 0.96 -13.11 -0.62
N CYS A 77 0.49 -12.08 0.06
CA CYS A 77 1.24 -11.38 1.10
C CYS A 77 0.34 -10.98 2.27
N PHE A 78 0.97 -10.73 3.42
CA PHE A 78 0.36 -10.12 4.60
C PHE A 78 1.04 -8.76 4.88
N PRO A 79 0.72 -7.73 4.07
CA PRO A 79 1.50 -6.50 4.01
C PRO A 79 1.53 -5.71 5.33
N GLY A 80 0.41 -5.69 6.06
CA GLY A 80 0.33 -4.98 7.34
C GLY A 80 1.22 -5.56 8.44
N ALA A 81 1.58 -6.85 8.35
CA ALA A 81 2.56 -7.51 9.22
C ALA A 81 3.97 -7.60 8.60
N SER A 82 4.20 -6.93 7.46
CA SER A 82 5.46 -6.99 6.69
C SER A 82 5.91 -8.40 6.28
N MET A 83 4.96 -9.29 5.99
CA MET A 83 5.25 -10.66 5.53
C MET A 83 4.88 -10.83 4.06
N TYR A 84 5.77 -11.44 3.29
CA TYR A 84 5.65 -11.56 1.83
C TYR A 84 6.14 -12.93 1.35
N GLU A 85 5.72 -13.35 0.17
CA GLU A 85 6.36 -14.45 -0.54
C GLU A 85 7.59 -13.95 -1.30
N GLN A 86 8.70 -14.69 -1.22
CA GLN A 86 9.99 -14.25 -1.75
C GLN A 86 9.96 -14.06 -3.27
N GLY A 87 10.52 -12.95 -3.74
CA GLY A 87 10.69 -12.67 -5.18
C GLY A 87 9.40 -12.30 -5.92
N THR A 88 8.30 -12.05 -5.20
CA THR A 88 6.98 -11.86 -5.83
C THR A 88 6.67 -10.42 -6.23
N GLY A 89 7.51 -9.46 -5.84
CA GLY A 89 7.23 -8.05 -6.09
C GLY A 89 8.33 -7.09 -5.67
N ARG A 90 7.98 -5.80 -5.74
CA ARG A 90 8.85 -4.67 -5.42
C ARG A 90 8.08 -3.59 -4.67
N PHE A 91 8.82 -2.73 -3.98
CA PHE A 91 8.27 -1.69 -3.13
C PHE A 91 8.58 -0.31 -3.67
N MET A 92 7.65 0.62 -3.47
CA MET A 92 7.87 2.03 -3.70
C MET A 92 7.59 2.80 -2.42
N ILE A 93 8.51 3.69 -2.07
CA ILE A 93 8.39 4.56 -0.90
C ILE A 93 8.19 5.96 -1.42
N CYS A 94 7.21 6.65 -0.86
CA CYS A 94 6.93 8.04 -1.17
C CYS A 94 6.92 8.88 0.12
N SER A 95 7.41 10.11 0.05
CA SER A 95 7.43 11.02 1.18
C SER A 95 7.13 12.45 0.74
N ASN A 96 6.52 13.24 1.63
CA ASN A 96 6.41 14.68 1.48
C ASN A 96 7.70 15.41 1.90
N THR A 97 8.64 14.72 2.54
CA THR A 97 9.95 15.29 2.92
C THR A 97 10.97 15.22 1.78
N THR A 98 10.76 14.33 0.81
CA THR A 98 11.63 14.22 -0.38
C THR A 98 11.65 15.56 -1.14
N PRO A 99 12.83 16.05 -1.57
CA PRO A 99 12.93 17.28 -2.35
C PRO A 99 12.16 17.18 -3.66
N ILE A 100 11.45 18.25 -4.00
CA ILE A 100 10.77 18.41 -5.29
C ILE A 100 11.75 19.10 -6.22
N GLN A 101 11.93 18.56 -7.41
CA GLN A 101 12.73 19.19 -8.46
C GLN A 101 11.88 20.23 -9.17
N SER A 102 12.34 21.48 -9.16
CA SER A 102 11.83 22.58 -9.99
C SER A 102 12.14 22.31 -11.46
N GLY A 103 11.27 22.78 -12.36
CA GLY A 103 11.59 22.73 -13.79
C GLY A 103 10.47 23.19 -14.73
N TYR A 104 9.20 22.98 -14.37
CA TYR A 104 8.07 23.48 -15.15
C TYR A 104 6.81 23.56 -14.26
N LEU A 105 6.07 24.67 -14.36
CA LEU A 105 4.89 24.97 -13.54
C LEU A 105 5.13 24.68 -12.05
N ASP A 106 5.89 25.56 -11.41
CA ASP A 106 6.21 25.43 -9.99
C ASP A 106 5.13 26.08 -9.13
N VAL A 107 4.74 25.38 -8.08
CA VAL A 107 3.80 25.86 -7.06
C VAL A 107 4.56 25.98 -5.74
N PHE A 108 4.47 27.17 -5.15
CA PHE A 108 5.14 27.51 -3.90
C PHE A 108 4.11 27.71 -2.79
N ASP A 109 4.49 27.40 -1.57
CA ASP A 109 3.71 27.76 -0.39
C ASP A 109 3.83 29.27 -0.09
N PRO A 110 3.03 29.81 0.86
CA PRO A 110 3.12 31.22 1.25
C PRO A 110 4.49 31.63 1.84
N ALA A 111 5.31 30.67 2.28
CA ALA A 111 6.65 30.91 2.79
C ALA A 111 7.74 30.85 1.70
N GLY A 112 7.36 30.58 0.45
CA GLY A 112 8.27 30.51 -0.70
C GLY A 112 8.94 29.15 -0.90
N ASN A 113 8.50 28.09 -0.20
CA ASN A 113 9.02 26.75 -0.41
C ASN A 113 8.33 26.08 -1.60
N LEU A 114 9.08 25.37 -2.43
CA LEU A 114 8.52 24.59 -3.54
C LEU A 114 7.74 23.38 -3.00
N VAL A 115 6.44 23.33 -3.27
CA VAL A 115 5.52 22.28 -2.77
C VAL A 115 4.96 21.36 -3.86
N TRP A 116 5.06 21.78 -5.12
CA TRP A 116 4.75 20.95 -6.29
C TRP A 116 5.46 21.52 -7.54
N SER A 117 5.82 20.64 -8.47
CA SER A 117 6.31 21.02 -9.80
C SER A 117 5.88 19.96 -10.81
N ALA A 118 5.51 20.36 -12.03
CA ALA A 118 5.17 19.42 -13.08
C ALA A 118 6.35 18.51 -13.44
N ALA A 119 7.59 19.00 -13.28
CA ALA A 119 8.81 18.21 -13.47
C ALA A 119 8.88 17.01 -12.50
N SER A 120 8.33 17.16 -11.30
CA SER A 120 8.27 16.10 -10.29
C SER A 120 6.96 15.32 -10.29
N ALA A 121 5.95 15.71 -11.09
CA ALA A 121 4.65 15.04 -11.11
C ALA A 121 4.72 13.58 -11.62
N GLY A 122 5.77 13.22 -12.37
CA GLY A 122 6.02 11.86 -12.81
C GLY A 122 6.34 10.89 -11.66
N THR A 123 6.90 11.39 -10.56
CA THR A 123 7.29 10.59 -9.40
C THR A 123 6.19 10.51 -8.33
N MET A 124 5.03 11.13 -8.56
CA MET A 124 3.90 11.08 -7.63
C MET A 124 3.02 9.84 -7.88
N PRO A 125 2.43 9.24 -6.83
CA PRO A 125 1.45 8.17 -7.00
C PRO A 125 0.20 8.71 -7.70
N ARG A 126 -0.16 8.15 -8.86
CA ARG A 126 -1.41 8.48 -9.56
C ARG A 126 -2.48 7.48 -9.16
N ILE A 127 -3.32 7.86 -8.21
CA ILE A 127 -4.43 7.02 -7.77
C ILE A 127 -5.44 6.91 -8.90
N SER A 128 -5.68 5.69 -9.36
CA SER A 128 -6.56 5.40 -10.49
C SER A 128 -7.65 4.40 -10.13
N ASP A 129 -7.48 3.66 -9.04
CA ASP A 129 -8.47 2.68 -8.58
C ASP A 129 -8.34 2.39 -7.09
N PHE A 130 -9.24 1.58 -6.55
CA PHE A 130 -9.26 1.13 -5.17
C PHE A 130 -9.66 -0.34 -5.07
N ILE A 131 -8.95 -1.11 -4.25
CA ILE A 131 -9.51 -2.33 -3.68
C ILE A 131 -10.57 -1.88 -2.67
N THR A 132 -11.83 -2.17 -2.96
CA THR A 132 -12.96 -1.74 -2.13
C THR A 132 -13.67 -2.95 -1.54
N VAL A 133 -13.70 -3.01 -0.22
CA VAL A 133 -14.58 -3.92 0.53
C VAL A 133 -15.88 -3.17 0.77
N PRO A 134 -17.01 -3.63 0.21
CA PRO A 134 -18.27 -2.93 0.37
C PRO A 134 -18.70 -2.94 1.86
N PRO A 135 -19.45 -1.92 2.30
CA PRO A 135 -20.10 -1.96 3.60
C PRO A 135 -20.88 -3.26 3.77
N SER A 136 -20.97 -3.78 4.99
CA SER A 136 -21.60 -5.07 5.35
C SER A 136 -20.94 -6.36 4.86
N HIS A 137 -19.92 -6.32 3.98
CA HIS A 137 -19.15 -7.53 3.67
C HIS A 137 -18.20 -7.87 4.83
N ASP A 138 -18.38 -9.03 5.44
CA ASP A 138 -17.44 -9.56 6.42
C ASP A 138 -16.24 -10.18 5.71
N LEU A 139 -15.11 -9.45 5.76
CA LEU A 139 -13.87 -9.85 5.10
C LEU A 139 -13.20 -11.08 5.75
N LYS A 140 -13.78 -11.68 6.79
CA LYS A 140 -13.44 -13.05 7.19
C LYS A 140 -13.53 -14.01 5.98
N ASN A 141 -14.51 -13.79 5.10
CA ASN A 141 -14.64 -14.51 3.84
C ASN A 141 -13.89 -13.75 2.74
N ALA A 142 -13.06 -14.46 1.97
CA ALA A 142 -12.28 -13.86 0.90
C ALA A 142 -13.19 -13.16 -0.13
N LEU A 143 -12.77 -11.97 -0.58
CA LEU A 143 -13.41 -11.18 -1.61
C LEU A 143 -12.47 -11.05 -2.80
N THR A 144 -12.95 -11.41 -3.99
CA THR A 144 -12.22 -11.15 -5.23
C THR A 144 -12.65 -9.82 -5.82
N VAL A 145 -11.67 -9.00 -6.17
CA VAL A 145 -11.84 -7.68 -6.78
C VAL A 145 -11.09 -7.62 -8.10
N ASN A 146 -11.63 -6.86 -9.05
CA ASN A 146 -10.96 -6.55 -10.30
C ASN A 146 -10.52 -5.08 -10.30
N THR A 147 -9.37 -4.82 -10.91
CA THR A 147 -8.77 -3.49 -11.01
C THR A 147 -8.77 -3.03 -12.47
N THR A 148 -9.01 -1.74 -12.66
CA THR A 148 -9.00 -1.06 -13.97
C THR A 148 -7.60 -0.86 -14.54
N ILE A 149 -6.58 -0.95 -13.69
CA ILE A 149 -5.17 -0.89 -14.08
C ILE A 149 -4.48 -2.25 -13.87
N ALA A 150 -3.60 -2.61 -14.79
CA ALA A 150 -2.78 -3.80 -14.69
C ALA A 150 -1.56 -3.57 -13.79
N ASN A 151 -1.20 -4.58 -12.99
CA ASN A 151 -0.06 -4.55 -12.06
C ASN A 151 -0.06 -3.29 -11.17
N PRO A 152 -1.16 -2.98 -10.46
CA PRO A 152 -1.22 -1.79 -9.63
C PRO A 152 -0.17 -1.81 -8.52
N TRP A 153 0.28 -0.63 -8.13
CA TRP A 153 0.94 -0.41 -6.85
C TRP A 153 -0.14 -0.33 -5.76
N ILE A 154 -0.13 -1.30 -4.85
CA ILE A 154 -1.09 -1.37 -3.74
C ILE A 154 -0.54 -0.55 -2.57
N CYS A 155 -1.34 0.38 -2.02
CA CYS A 155 -0.94 1.16 -0.85
C CYS A 155 -0.92 0.32 0.42
N ILE A 156 0.21 -0.35 0.69
CA ILE A 156 0.35 -1.22 1.87
C ILE A 156 0.33 -0.45 3.19
N SER A 157 0.59 0.87 3.17
CA SER A 157 0.36 1.75 4.33
C SER A 157 -1.10 1.81 4.77
N GLN A 158 -2.05 1.45 3.90
CA GLN A 158 -3.49 1.38 4.23
C GLN A 158 -3.93 -0.04 4.60
N CYS A 159 -3.01 -1.02 4.62
CA CYS A 159 -3.32 -2.39 4.98
C CYS A 159 -3.14 -2.59 6.49
N PRO A 160 -4.21 -2.85 7.26
CA PRO A 160 -4.10 -3.21 8.66
C PRO A 160 -3.44 -4.59 8.78
N GLY A 161 -2.54 -4.74 9.74
CA GLY A 161 -1.94 -6.01 10.06
C GLY A 161 -1.15 -5.96 11.34
N ASN A 162 -1.18 -7.07 12.06
CA ASN A 162 -0.38 -7.28 13.25
C ASN A 162 -0.04 -8.76 13.38
N TYR A 163 1.17 -9.04 13.84
CA TYR A 163 1.65 -10.36 14.21
C TYR A 163 2.40 -10.25 15.54
N SER A 164 2.14 -11.18 16.45
CA SER A 164 2.77 -11.25 17.76
C SER A 164 2.98 -12.71 18.15
N THR A 165 4.13 -13.03 18.73
CA THR A 165 4.41 -14.37 19.26
C THR A 165 5.27 -14.31 20.52
N ASP A 166 5.09 -15.29 21.40
CA ASP A 166 5.95 -15.57 22.55
C ASP A 166 6.94 -16.73 22.29
N GLY A 167 7.02 -17.21 21.05
CA GLY A 167 7.82 -18.37 20.64
C GLY A 167 7.10 -19.72 20.73
N THR A 168 5.95 -19.79 21.40
CA THR A 168 5.11 -21.01 21.52
C THR A 168 3.72 -20.80 20.90
N THR A 169 3.10 -19.66 21.19
CA THR A 169 1.81 -19.24 20.67
C THR A 169 1.99 -18.01 19.79
N SER A 170 1.24 -17.96 18.70
CA SER A 170 1.18 -16.80 17.80
C SER A 170 -0.23 -16.26 17.72
N GLY A 171 -0.35 -14.94 17.77
CA GLY A 171 -1.56 -14.18 17.46
C GLY A 171 -1.34 -13.30 16.25
N TYR A 172 -2.35 -13.17 15.41
CA TYR A 172 -2.31 -12.28 14.26
C TYR A 172 -3.69 -11.78 13.88
N SER A 173 -3.76 -10.61 13.26
CA SER A 173 -4.98 -10.11 12.62
C SER A 173 -4.65 -9.10 11.54
N GLY A 174 -5.37 -9.14 10.42
CA GLY A 174 -5.21 -8.17 9.34
C GLY A 174 -5.50 -8.70 7.95
N ILE A 175 -5.23 -7.86 6.95
CA ILE A 175 -5.54 -8.16 5.55
C ILE A 175 -4.40 -8.92 4.88
N VAL A 176 -4.74 -10.07 4.31
CA VAL A 176 -3.92 -10.77 3.31
C VAL A 176 -4.43 -10.45 1.90
N ILE A 177 -3.51 -10.37 0.95
CA ILE A 177 -3.80 -10.06 -0.44
C ILE A 177 -3.16 -11.13 -1.31
N ARG A 178 -3.96 -11.79 -2.14
CA ARG A 178 -3.52 -12.71 -3.18
C ARG A 178 -3.69 -12.08 -4.54
N ARG A 179 -2.72 -12.30 -5.42
CA ARG A 179 -2.84 -11.97 -6.83
C ARG A 179 -3.38 -13.17 -7.61
N ASN A 180 -4.43 -12.95 -8.37
CA ASN A 180 -5.00 -13.96 -9.28
C ASN A 180 -4.49 -13.74 -10.71
N SER A 181 -4.40 -12.48 -11.13
CA SER A 181 -3.86 -12.04 -12.43
C SER A 181 -3.39 -10.59 -12.35
N SER A 182 -2.96 -9.98 -13.46
CA SER A 182 -2.57 -8.56 -13.52
C SER A 182 -3.64 -7.56 -13.12
N THR A 183 -4.92 -7.95 -13.19
CA THR A 183 -6.06 -7.08 -12.90
C THR A 183 -7.05 -7.71 -11.90
N SER A 184 -6.69 -8.83 -11.26
CA SER A 184 -7.58 -9.53 -10.34
C SER A 184 -6.84 -9.93 -9.07
N PHE A 185 -7.43 -9.60 -7.92
CA PHE A 185 -6.87 -9.84 -6.60
C PHE A 185 -7.93 -10.40 -5.67
N SER A 186 -7.54 -11.28 -4.76
CA SER A 186 -8.41 -11.73 -3.66
C SER A 186 -7.87 -11.20 -2.34
N ILE A 187 -8.76 -10.71 -1.49
CA ILE A 187 -8.41 -10.17 -0.17
C ILE A 187 -9.21 -10.86 0.92
N GLN A 188 -8.58 -11.09 2.06
CA GLN A 188 -9.23 -11.68 3.24
C GLN A 188 -8.67 -11.01 4.49
N TYR A 189 -9.53 -10.78 5.49
CA TYR A 189 -9.11 -10.45 6.83
C TYR A 189 -9.02 -11.72 7.65
N ILE A 190 -7.80 -12.06 8.08
CA ILE A 190 -7.54 -13.21 8.92
C ILE A 190 -7.39 -12.78 10.36
N ASN A 191 -7.71 -13.67 11.31
CA ASN A 191 -7.39 -13.45 12.71
C ASN A 191 -7.19 -14.76 13.48
N ARG A 192 -6.30 -14.73 14.47
CA ARG A 192 -6.07 -15.77 15.47
C ARG A 192 -5.66 -15.10 16.78
N LEU A 193 -6.39 -15.38 17.86
CA LEU A 193 -6.13 -14.80 19.20
C LEU A 193 -6.04 -13.27 19.22
N GLN A 194 -6.62 -12.61 18.21
CA GLN A 194 -6.70 -11.17 18.04
C GLN A 194 -8.06 -10.80 17.44
N LYS A 195 -8.34 -9.50 17.34
CA LYS A 195 -9.64 -8.95 16.91
C LYS A 195 -10.08 -9.54 15.57
N THR A 196 -11.37 -9.84 15.45
CA THR A 196 -12.01 -10.18 14.18
C THR A 196 -12.15 -8.95 13.29
N TYR A 197 -12.45 -9.15 12.00
CA TYR A 197 -12.73 -8.06 11.07
C TYR A 197 -13.81 -7.11 11.60
N GLN A 198 -14.95 -7.64 12.04
CA GLN A 198 -16.05 -6.84 12.59
C GLN A 198 -15.64 -6.05 13.84
N GLN A 199 -14.80 -6.61 14.71
CA GLN A 199 -14.31 -5.91 15.90
C GLN A 199 -13.30 -4.80 15.57
N ALA A 200 -12.53 -4.96 14.48
CA ALA A 200 -11.51 -3.99 14.07
C ALA A 200 -12.07 -2.87 13.19
N MET A 201 -13.03 -3.20 12.31
CA MET A 201 -13.49 -2.32 11.22
C MET A 201 -14.97 -1.94 11.31
N GLY A 202 -15.74 -2.62 12.17
CA GLY A 202 -17.19 -2.46 12.23
C GLY A 202 -17.85 -2.82 10.89
N GLY A 203 -18.74 -1.95 10.42
CA GLY A 203 -19.49 -2.11 9.16
C GLY A 203 -19.10 -1.15 8.03
N ASN A 204 -18.04 -0.35 8.20
CA ASN A 204 -17.74 0.79 7.33
C ASN A 204 -17.07 0.42 5.98
N GLY A 205 -16.66 -0.84 5.82
CA GLY A 205 -15.84 -1.26 4.68
C GLY A 205 -14.41 -0.72 4.74
N ILE A 206 -13.60 -1.07 3.75
CA ILE A 206 -12.21 -0.63 3.61
C ILE A 206 -11.96 -0.25 2.15
N ARG A 207 -11.15 0.79 1.94
CA ARG A 207 -10.63 1.16 0.63
C ARG A 207 -9.10 1.27 0.68
N ILE A 208 -8.43 0.48 -0.16
CA ILE A 208 -6.97 0.51 -0.31
C ILE A 208 -6.69 1.10 -1.69
N ALA A 209 -5.96 2.20 -1.73
CA ALA A 209 -5.62 2.92 -2.94
C ALA A 209 -4.71 2.09 -3.84
N LEU A 210 -4.99 2.15 -5.14
CA LEU A 210 -4.18 1.57 -6.20
C LEU A 210 -3.64 2.70 -7.07
N ALA A 211 -2.33 2.64 -7.32
CA ALA A 211 -1.63 3.68 -8.07
C ALA A 211 -0.84 3.12 -9.25
N SER A 212 -0.59 4.01 -10.21
CA SER A 212 0.49 3.89 -11.18
C SER A 212 1.55 4.95 -10.91
N PHE A 213 2.80 4.66 -11.20
CA PHE A 213 3.90 5.63 -11.18
C PHE A 213 4.49 5.75 -12.58
N THR A 214 4.80 6.96 -13.03
CA THR A 214 5.28 7.14 -14.41
C THR A 214 6.66 6.51 -14.54
N GLY A 215 6.83 5.58 -15.48
CA GLY A 215 8.08 4.85 -15.67
C GLY A 215 8.27 3.61 -14.79
N TYR A 216 7.25 3.18 -14.04
CA TYR A 216 7.31 2.00 -13.16
C TYR A 216 6.10 1.08 -13.25
#